data_AF-A0A5F2HW44-F1
#
_entry.id   AF-A0A5F2HW44-F1
#
_cell.length_a   1.000
_cell.length_b   1.000
_cell.length_c   1.000
_cell.angle_alpha   90.00
_cell.angle_beta   90.00
_cell.angle_gamma   90.00
#
_symmetry.space_group_name_H-M   'P 1'
#
loop_
_entity.id
_entity.type
_entity.pdbx_description
1 polymer ?
#
loop_
_entity_poly.entity_id
_entity_poly.type
_entity_poly.pdbx_seq_one_letter_code
_entity_poly.pdbx_strand_id
1 'polypeptide(L)'
;MDSLRELMATEETLDPADWADVQALSHRIVDDAIGHLRDVRERPVWREMPAEVRAFFSAPLPHEPSLIADVYGEVARNVMAYPMGNIHPRFWCWYLDRNSV
;
A
#
# COMPACT_ATOMS: atom_id res chain seq x y z
N MET A 1 17.21 -18.51 28.81
CA MET A 1 15.98 -17.81 28.39
C MET A 1 16.20 -16.31 28.25
N ASP A 2 17.10 -15.70 29.03
CA ASP A 2 17.47 -14.27 28.87
C ASP A 2 18.29 -13.96 27.61
N SER A 3 19.25 -14.82 27.23
CA SER A 3 20.06 -14.58 26.01
C SER A 3 19.28 -14.61 24.69
N LEU A 4 18.13 -15.28 24.63
CA LEU A 4 17.28 -15.27 23.42
C LEU A 4 16.54 -13.92 23.28
N ARG A 5 16.09 -13.35 24.40
CA ARG A 5 15.47 -12.02 24.43
C ARG A 5 16.46 -10.91 24.11
N GLU A 6 17.70 -11.06 24.54
CA GLU A 6 18.80 -10.12 24.26
C GLU A 6 19.27 -10.20 22.79
N LEU A 7 19.26 -11.39 22.18
CA LEU A 7 19.46 -11.58 20.74
C LEU A 7 18.34 -10.94 19.90
N MET A 8 17.07 -11.14 20.29
CA MET A 8 15.93 -10.50 19.61
C MET A 8 15.93 -8.96 19.73
N ALA A 9 16.47 -8.41 20.82
CA ALA A 9 16.63 -6.96 20.97
C ALA A 9 17.80 -6.38 20.14
N THR A 10 18.72 -7.24 19.68
CA THR A 10 19.89 -6.86 18.86
C THR A 10 19.62 -7.02 17.35
N GLU A 11 18.64 -7.83 16.97
CA GLU A 11 18.19 -7.95 15.58
C GLU A 11 17.26 -6.80 15.20
N GLU A 12 17.55 -6.11 14.09
CA GLU A 12 16.56 -5.24 13.45
C GLU A 12 15.38 -6.10 12.97
N THR A 13 14.29 -6.10 13.73
CA THR A 13 13.04 -6.77 13.37
C THR A 13 12.04 -5.78 12.78
N LEU A 14 11.27 -6.25 11.80
CA LEU A 14 10.09 -5.53 11.28
C LEU A 14 8.83 -5.81 12.12
N ASP A 15 8.98 -6.52 13.23
CA ASP A 15 7.87 -6.79 14.14
C ASP A 15 7.32 -5.48 14.73
N PRO A 16 6.00 -5.30 14.70
CA PRO A 16 5.40 -4.12 15.29
C PRO A 16 5.54 -4.14 16.82
N ALA A 17 5.59 -2.96 17.41
CA ALA A 17 5.50 -2.81 18.86
C ALA A 17 4.14 -3.28 19.41
N ASP A 18 3.07 -3.17 18.61
CA ASP A 18 1.72 -3.62 18.94
C ASP A 18 1.08 -4.41 17.78
N TRP A 19 0.83 -5.69 18.02
CA TRP A 19 0.18 -6.59 17.05
C TRP A 19 -1.30 -6.31 16.86
N ALA A 20 -2.00 -5.76 17.86
CA ALA A 20 -3.41 -5.41 17.75
C ALA A 20 -3.61 -4.25 16.76
N ASP A 21 -2.72 -3.26 16.77
CA ASP A 21 -2.73 -2.14 15.82
C ASP A 21 -2.48 -2.62 14.39
N VAL A 22 -1.51 -3.53 14.20
CA VAL A 22 -1.24 -4.12 12.88
C VAL A 22 -2.41 -4.98 12.41
N GLN A 23 -3.03 -5.75 13.29
CA GLN A 23 -4.22 -6.53 12.95
C GLN A 23 -5.39 -5.62 12.52
N ALA A 24 -5.66 -4.56 13.28
CA ALA A 24 -6.69 -3.60 12.95
C ALA A 24 -6.43 -2.90 11.61
N LEU A 25 -5.18 -2.49 11.36
CA LEU A 25 -4.79 -1.91 10.08
C LEU A 25 -4.96 -2.93 8.94
N SER A 26 -4.55 -4.18 9.13
CA SER A 26 -4.64 -5.23 8.12
C SER A 26 -6.09 -5.50 7.71
N HIS A 27 -7.03 -5.54 8.66
CA HIS A 27 -8.45 -5.64 8.34
C HIS A 27 -8.93 -4.46 7.50
N ARG A 28 -8.54 -3.23 7.83
CA ARG A 28 -8.87 -2.05 7.00
C ARG A 28 -8.31 -2.16 5.59
N ILE A 29 -7.07 -2.62 5.43
CA ILE A 29 -6.44 -2.81 4.11
C ILE A 29 -7.25 -3.79 3.26
N VAL A 30 -7.70 -4.90 3.87
CA VAL A 30 -8.53 -5.90 3.19
C VAL A 30 -9.90 -5.31 2.82
N ASP A 31 -10.55 -4.60 3.73
CA ASP A 31 -11.84 -3.94 3.46
C ASP A 31 -11.72 -2.92 2.32
N ASP A 32 -10.65 -2.12 2.32
CA ASP A 32 -10.36 -1.13 1.29
C ASP A 32 -10.05 -1.80 -0.06
N ALA A 33 -9.34 -2.93 -0.08
CA ALA A 33 -9.07 -3.70 -1.30
C ALA A 33 -10.35 -4.30 -1.89
N ILE A 34 -11.21 -4.88 -1.05
CA ILE A 34 -12.52 -5.40 -1.46
C ILE A 34 -13.38 -4.25 -2.02
N GLY A 35 -13.46 -3.12 -1.31
CA GLY A 35 -14.16 -1.92 -1.78
C GLY A 35 -13.61 -1.41 -3.12
N HIS A 36 -12.29 -1.36 -3.25
CA HIS A 36 -11.60 -0.95 -4.48
C HIS A 36 -12.00 -1.81 -5.68
N LEU A 37 -12.04 -3.14 -5.51
CA LEU A 37 -12.43 -4.08 -6.56
C LEU A 37 -13.93 -4.05 -6.86
N ARG A 38 -14.78 -3.95 -5.83
CA ARG A 38 -16.24 -3.87 -5.97
C ARG A 38 -16.63 -2.66 -6.83
N ASP A 39 -16.03 -1.51 -6.54
CA ASP A 39 -16.42 -0.23 -7.12
C ASP A 39 -15.57 0.11 -8.37
N VAL A 40 -14.68 -0.79 -8.81
CA VAL A 40 -13.75 -0.56 -9.92
C VAL A 40 -14.48 -0.16 -11.21
N ARG A 41 -15.68 -0.70 -11.45
CA ARG A 41 -16.47 -0.46 -12.68
C ARG A 41 -17.03 0.95 -12.78
N GLU A 42 -17.11 1.65 -11.66
CA GLU A 42 -17.62 3.03 -11.56
C GLU A 42 -16.51 4.05 -11.80
N ARG A 43 -15.24 3.62 -11.79
CA ARG A 43 -14.06 4.47 -11.93
C ARG A 43 -13.62 4.52 -13.40
N PRO A 44 -12.93 5.60 -13.81
CA PRO A 44 -12.30 5.61 -15.13
C PRO A 44 -11.26 4.48 -15.21
N VAL A 45 -11.17 3.84 -16.37
CA VAL A 45 -10.18 2.78 -16.66
C VAL A 45 -8.77 3.25 -16.31
N TRP A 46 -8.46 4.49 -16.67
CA TRP A 46 -7.18 5.14 -16.41
C TRP A 46 -7.42 6.62 -16.15
N ARG A 47 -6.58 7.21 -15.30
CA ARG A 47 -6.52 8.65 -15.08
C ARG A 47 -5.07 9.11 -15.01
N GLU A 48 -4.82 10.29 -15.53
CA GLU A 48 -3.49 10.88 -15.47
C GLU A 48 -3.08 11.13 -14.02
N MET A 49 -1.83 10.80 -13.69
CA MET A 49 -1.23 11.09 -12.40
C MET A 49 -0.79 12.57 -12.36
N PRO A 50 -1.37 13.39 -11.45
CA PRO A 50 -1.03 14.79 -11.32
C PRO A 50 0.46 15.02 -11.02
N ALA A 51 0.96 16.21 -11.35
CA ALA A 51 2.39 16.54 -11.20
C ALA A 51 2.84 16.48 -9.73
N GLU A 52 1.98 16.89 -8.80
CA GLU A 52 2.22 16.85 -7.36
C GLU A 52 2.36 15.41 -6.84
N VAL A 53 1.56 14.47 -7.35
CA VAL A 53 1.67 13.05 -7.00
C VAL A 53 2.93 12.44 -7.62
N ARG A 54 3.31 12.87 -8.82
CA ARG A 54 4.56 12.43 -9.45
C ARG A 54 5.80 12.93 -8.69
N ALA A 55 5.75 14.17 -8.20
CA ALA A 55 6.83 14.78 -7.43
C ALA A 55 7.06 14.07 -6.08
N PHE A 56 5.99 13.52 -5.47
CA PHE A 56 6.10 12.70 -4.26
C PHE A 56 7.11 11.55 -4.41
N PHE A 57 7.14 10.87 -5.55
CA PHE A 57 8.08 9.76 -5.80
C PHE A 57 9.52 10.20 -6.09
N SER A 58 9.77 11.51 -6.20
CA SER A 58 11.12 12.08 -6.32
C SER A 58 11.64 12.66 -5.01
N ALA A 59 10.85 12.57 -3.92
CA ALA A 59 11.28 12.98 -2.59
C ALA A 59 12.41 12.07 -2.06
N PRO A 60 13.31 12.60 -1.20
CA PRO A 60 14.31 11.78 -0.55
C PRO A 60 13.65 10.71 0.34
N LEU A 61 14.33 9.58 0.52
CA LEU A 61 13.88 8.54 1.45
C LEU A 61 13.88 9.07 2.89
N PRO A 62 12.86 8.72 3.70
CA PRO A 62 12.86 9.06 5.11
C PRO A 62 14.03 8.36 5.83
N HIS A 63 14.71 9.11 6.69
CA HIS A 63 15.80 8.60 7.52
C HIS A 63 15.32 8.11 8.90
N GLU A 64 14.09 8.46 9.27
CA GLU A 64 13.47 8.11 10.55
C GLU A 64 12.33 7.10 10.33
N PRO A 65 12.04 6.24 11.33
CA PRO A 65 10.91 5.34 11.28
C PRO A 65 9.58 6.09 11.09
N SER A 66 8.65 5.50 10.35
CA SER A 66 7.29 6.01 10.16
C SER A 66 6.28 4.98 10.62
N LEU A 67 5.12 5.43 11.08
CA LEU A 67 4.02 4.52 11.43
C LEU A 67 3.51 3.83 10.16
N ILE A 68 3.32 2.52 10.22
CA ILE A 68 2.83 1.72 9.08
C ILE A 68 1.47 2.22 8.56
N ALA A 69 0.64 2.79 9.45
CA ALA A 69 -0.64 3.40 9.08
C ALA A 69 -0.47 4.65 8.20
N ASP A 70 0.55 5.47 8.46
CA ASP A 70 0.85 6.68 7.68
C ASP A 70 1.36 6.29 6.29
N VAL A 71 2.26 5.29 6.24
CA VAL A 71 2.77 4.71 4.98
C VAL A 71 1.61 4.15 4.15
N TYR A 72 0.70 3.39 4.77
CA TYR A 72 -0.49 2.90 4.08
C TYR A 72 -1.36 4.05 3.54
N GLY A 73 -1.57 5.11 4.32
CA GLY A 73 -2.30 6.30 3.89
C GLY A 73 -1.66 7.02 2.71
N GLU A 74 -0.33 7.00 2.60
CA GLU A 74 0.39 7.51 1.42
C GLU A 74 0.18 6.60 0.20
N VAL A 75 0.29 5.27 0.36
CA VAL A 75 0.04 4.30 -0.71
C VAL A 75 -1.39 4.43 -1.24
N ALA A 76 -2.38 4.51 -0.36
CA ALA A 76 -3.78 4.64 -0.74
C ALA A 76 -4.03 5.92 -1.58
N ARG A 77 -3.43 7.04 -1.19
CA ARG A 77 -3.62 8.34 -1.88
C ARG A 77 -2.81 8.47 -3.17
N ASN A 78 -1.56 8.02 -3.17
CA ASN A 78 -0.60 8.33 -4.23
C ASN A 78 -0.41 7.18 -5.23
N VAL A 79 -0.70 5.94 -4.84
CA VAL A 79 -0.54 4.75 -5.69
C VAL A 79 -1.91 4.20 -6.09
N MET A 80 -2.74 3.82 -5.13
CA MET A 80 -4.01 3.12 -5.40
C MET A 80 -5.03 3.98 -6.14
N ALA A 81 -4.92 5.31 -6.05
CA ALA A 81 -5.78 6.23 -6.78
C ALA A 81 -5.44 6.33 -8.28
N TYR A 82 -4.25 5.89 -8.70
CA TYR A 82 -3.73 6.05 -10.07
C TYR A 82 -3.25 4.70 -10.66
N PRO A 83 -4.10 3.65 -10.69
CA PRO A 83 -3.71 2.37 -11.24
C PRO A 83 -3.56 2.48 -12.77
N MET A 84 -2.77 1.57 -13.34
CA MET A 84 -2.63 1.47 -14.79
C MET A 84 -3.94 1.08 -15.49
N GLY A 85 -4.90 0.49 -14.76
CA GLY A 85 -6.23 0.15 -15.25
C GLY A 85 -6.45 -1.32 -15.58
N ASN A 86 -5.43 -2.17 -15.48
CA ASN A 86 -5.47 -3.61 -15.82
C ASN A 86 -6.48 -4.44 -15.00
N ILE A 87 -6.89 -3.96 -13.83
CA ILE A 87 -7.97 -4.57 -13.02
C ILE A 87 -9.37 -4.24 -13.54
N HIS A 88 -9.51 -3.24 -14.41
CA HIS A 88 -10.80 -2.75 -14.88
C HIS A 88 -11.37 -3.65 -15.99
N PRO A 89 -12.64 -4.08 -15.93
CA PRO A 89 -13.24 -4.97 -16.96
C PRO A 89 -13.27 -4.40 -18.39
N ARG A 90 -13.18 -3.07 -18.51
CA ARG A 90 -13.09 -2.34 -19.79
C ARG A 90 -11.65 -1.98 -20.20
N PHE A 91 -10.63 -2.56 -19.58
CA PHE A 91 -9.26 -2.42 -20.03
C PHE A 91 -8.95 -3.47 -21.10
N TRP A 92 -8.66 -3.00 -22.32
CA TRP A 92 -8.43 -3.84 -23.50
C TRP A 92 -7.09 -3.53 -24.19
N CYS A 93 -6.09 -3.03 -23.44
CA CYS A 93 -4.75 -2.84 -23.98
C CYS A 93 -4.05 -4.19 -24.21
N TRP A 94 -3.09 -4.19 -25.12
CA TRP A 94 -2.46 -5.37 -25.71
C TRP A 94 -2.04 -6.47 -24.73
N TYR A 95 -0.87 -6.34 -24.12
CA TYR A 95 -0.29 -7.33 -23.24
C TYR A 95 0.10 -6.62 -21.97
N LEU A 96 -0.67 -6.86 -20.92
CA LEU A 96 -0.33 -6.44 -19.58
C LEU A 96 -0.88 -7.49 -18.63
N ASP A 97 -0.05 -7.90 -17.68
CA ASP A 97 -0.43 -8.93 -16.72
C ASP A 97 -1.63 -8.46 -15.87
N ARG A 98 -2.48 -9.41 -15.48
CA ARG A 98 -3.64 -9.17 -14.61
C ARG A 98 -3.20 -9.45 -13.17
N ASN A 99 -2.72 -8.42 -12.47
CA ASN A 99 -2.54 -8.56 -11.02
C ASN A 99 -3.92 -8.56 -10.35
N SER A 100 -4.34 -9.74 -9.91
CA SER A 100 -5.38 -9.88 -8.91
C SER A 100 -4.66 -9.74 -7.57
N VAL A 101 -4.89 -8.63 -6.86
CA VAL A 101 -4.54 -8.55 -5.43
C VAL A 101 -5.38 -9.54 -4.64
#